data_AF-A0A968VWM2-F1
#
_entry.id   AF-A0A968VWM2-F1
#
_cell.length_a   1.000
_cell.length_b   1.000
_cell.length_c   1.000
_cell.angle_alpha   90.00
_cell.angle_beta   90.00
_cell.angle_gamma   90.00
#
_symmetry.space_group_name_H-M   'P 1'
#
loop_
_entity.id
_entity.type
_entity.pdbx_description
1 polymer ?
#
loop_
_entity_poly.entity_id
_entity_poly.type
_entity_poly.pdbx_seq_one_letter_code
_entity_poly.pdbx_strand_id
1 'polypeptide(L)'
;MLFKFIGHDNLRKQYIQLIGNQRIPHAQLILGDPGYGTLSLALFVASCVLCDNKQQTGPCGTCAACHKTKKLIHPDLHFAYPVTTTKTVSKDPVSDDFIAQWREMVLESTYFTINHWYNFLQVENKQGQIGKSESESILRKLSLKKLRKRLQNNDYLDGRQA
;
A
#
# COMPACT_ATOMS: atom_id res chain seq x y z
N MET A 1 -11.57 3.14 -12.37
CA MET A 1 -10.26 3.83 -12.43
C MET A 1 -9.78 4.07 -11.00
N LEU A 2 -8.77 3.34 -10.49
CA LEU A 2 -8.38 3.41 -9.06
C LEU A 2 -7.97 4.80 -8.56
N PHE A 3 -7.54 5.70 -9.44
CA PHE A 3 -7.05 7.02 -9.05
C PHE A 3 -8.04 8.15 -9.37
N LYS A 4 -9.35 7.85 -9.45
CA LYS A 4 -10.36 8.89 -9.62
C LYS A 4 -10.65 9.53 -8.25
N PHE A 5 -9.80 10.47 -7.85
CA PHE A 5 -10.07 11.33 -6.69
C PHE A 5 -10.59 12.69 -7.13
N ILE A 6 -11.63 13.17 -6.45
CA ILE A 6 -12.24 14.48 -6.72
C ILE A 6 -11.49 15.50 -5.87
N GLY A 7 -10.92 16.53 -6.52
CA GLY A 7 -10.13 17.56 -5.85
C GLY A 7 -8.67 17.17 -5.55
N HIS A 8 -8.05 17.88 -4.59
CA HIS A 8 -6.65 17.71 -4.15
C HIS A 8 -5.57 17.93 -5.22
N ASP A 9 -5.85 18.69 -6.28
CA ASP A 9 -4.88 18.94 -7.35
C ASP A 9 -3.60 19.63 -6.87
N ASN A 10 -3.72 20.53 -5.90
CA ASN A 10 -2.56 21.21 -5.29
C ASN A 10 -1.67 20.22 -4.54
N LEU A 11 -2.25 19.35 -3.70
CA LEU A 11 -1.50 18.31 -3.00
C LEU A 11 -0.85 17.35 -4.00
N ARG A 12 -1.58 16.93 -5.03
CA ARG A 12 -1.04 16.05 -6.08
C ARG A 12 0.23 16.63 -6.70
N LYS A 13 0.17 17.91 -7.11
CA LYS A 13 1.32 18.62 -7.69
C LYS A 13 2.49 18.69 -6.72
N GLN A 14 2.23 19.01 -5.44
CA GLN A 14 3.27 19.02 -4.41
C GLN A 14 3.94 17.66 -4.24
N TYR A 15 3.16 16.58 -4.14
CA TYR A 15 3.71 15.23 -4.04
C TYR A 15 4.52 14.83 -5.26
N ILE A 16 4.05 15.13 -6.47
CA ILE A 16 4.80 14.85 -7.70
C ILE A 16 6.14 15.60 -7.69
N GLN A 17 6.16 16.87 -7.29
CA GLN A 17 7.39 17.65 -7.18
C GLN A 17 8.34 17.08 -6.12
N LEU A 18 7.84 16.70 -4.94
CA LEU A 18 8.64 16.08 -3.89
C LEU A 18 9.27 14.75 -4.36
N ILE A 19 8.50 13.91 -5.05
CA ILE A 19 8.98 12.62 -5.58
C ILE A 19 9.99 12.83 -6.72
N GLY A 20 9.71 13.77 -7.63
CA GLY A 20 10.62 14.12 -8.72
C GLY A 20 11.96 14.64 -8.22
N ASN A 21 11.93 15.45 -7.15
CA ASN A 21 13.12 15.98 -6.49
C ASN A 21 13.78 15.00 -5.50
N GLN A 22 13.23 13.79 -5.34
CA GLN A 22 13.70 12.78 -4.37
C GLN A 22 13.75 13.27 -2.91
N ARG A 23 12.87 14.21 -2.55
CA ARG A 23 12.79 14.83 -1.21
C ARG A 23 11.54 14.39 -0.44
N ILE A 24 11.12 13.15 -0.64
CA ILE A 24 9.95 12.60 0.05
C ILE A 24 10.31 12.22 1.51
N PRO A 25 9.57 12.68 2.52
CA PRO A 25 9.75 12.23 3.89
C PRO A 25 9.49 10.73 4.04
N HIS A 26 10.22 10.07 4.94
CA HIS A 26 10.11 8.63 5.20
C HIS A 26 8.78 8.23 5.84
N ALA A 27 8.14 9.16 6.56
CA ALA A 27 6.83 8.99 7.17
C ALA A 27 5.96 10.22 6.86
N GLN A 28 4.73 9.97 6.44
CA GLN A 28 3.78 11.01 6.06
C GLN A 28 2.42 10.69 6.64
N LEU A 29 1.81 11.69 7.27
CA LEU A 29 0.47 11.60 7.84
C LEU A 29 -0.49 12.35 6.93
N ILE A 30 -1.46 11.64 6.35
CA ILE A 30 -2.55 12.22 5.55
C ILE A 30 -3.80 12.21 6.43
N LEU A 31 -4.30 13.40 6.77
CA LEU A 31 -5.50 13.57 7.56
C LEU A 31 -6.64 14.07 6.66
N GLY A 32 -7.85 13.57 6.92
CA GLY A 32 -9.07 14.04 6.28
C GLY A 32 -10.27 13.33 6.87
N ASP A 33 -11.44 13.97 6.77
CA ASP A 33 -12.68 13.40 7.27
C ASP A 33 -13.09 12.14 6.47
N PRO A 34 -13.94 11.28 7.04
CA PRO A 34 -14.48 10.13 6.32
C PRO A 34 -15.07 10.54 4.96
N GLY A 35 -14.61 9.91 3.88
CA GLY A 35 -15.07 10.20 2.52
C GLY A 35 -14.26 11.24 1.73
N TYR A 36 -13.18 11.81 2.29
CA TYR A 36 -12.30 12.75 1.56
C TYR A 36 -11.33 12.07 0.56
N GLY A 37 -11.35 10.74 0.41
CA GLY A 37 -10.47 10.04 -0.53
C GLY A 37 -8.99 10.07 -0.12
N THR A 38 -8.70 10.16 1.17
CA THR A 38 -7.33 10.15 1.72
C THR A 38 -6.59 8.86 1.36
N LEU A 39 -7.29 7.71 1.38
CA LEU A 39 -6.74 6.43 0.93
C LEU A 39 -6.38 6.46 -0.56
N SER A 40 -7.23 7.05 -1.40
CA SER A 40 -6.96 7.23 -2.83
C SER A 40 -5.71 8.07 -3.07
N LEU A 41 -5.53 9.15 -2.29
CA LEU A 41 -4.32 9.97 -2.34
C LEU A 41 -3.09 9.18 -1.89
N ALA A 42 -3.17 8.43 -0.80
CA ALA A 42 -2.08 7.59 -0.32
C ALA A 42 -1.65 6.54 -1.37
N LEU A 43 -2.63 5.88 -2.02
CA LEU A 43 -2.39 4.93 -3.10
C LEU A 43 -1.78 5.58 -4.34
N PHE A 44 -2.21 6.80 -4.68
CA PHE A 44 -1.60 7.58 -5.75
C PHE A 44 -0.13 7.90 -5.46
N VAL A 45 0.17 8.38 -4.25
CA VAL A 45 1.55 8.70 -3.82
C VAL A 45 2.41 7.43 -3.82
N ALA A 46 1.90 6.32 -3.27
CA ALA A 46 2.59 5.04 -3.29
C ALA A 46 2.88 4.57 -4.73
N SER A 47 1.92 4.73 -5.63
CA SER A 47 2.09 4.38 -7.05
C SER A 47 3.14 5.26 -7.73
N CYS A 48 3.22 6.54 -7.40
CA CYS A 48 4.27 7.45 -7.90
C CYS A 48 5.66 7.04 -7.40
N VAL A 49 5.77 6.67 -6.12
CA VAL A 49 7.04 6.26 -5.50
C VAL A 49 7.55 4.95 -6.09
N LEU A 50 6.66 3.98 -6.31
CA LEU A 50 6.99 2.65 -6.84
C LEU A 50 7.13 2.63 -8.38
N CYS A 51 6.79 3.71 -9.06
CA CYS A 51 6.89 3.78 -10.51
C CYS A 51 8.35 3.79 -10.98
N ASP A 52 8.71 2.87 -11.87
CA ASP A 52 10.04 2.79 -12.47
C ASP A 52 10.33 4.03 -13.34
N ASN A 53 9.33 4.50 -14.09
CA ASN A 53 9.42 5.64 -14.98
C ASN A 53 8.77 6.87 -14.34
N LYS A 54 9.49 7.57 -13.47
CA LYS A 54 8.97 8.76 -12.77
C LYS A 54 8.71 9.89 -13.77
N GLN A 55 7.47 10.41 -13.81
CA GLN A 55 7.09 11.53 -14.66
C GLN A 55 6.72 12.76 -13.81
N GLN A 56 6.83 13.95 -14.42
CA GLN A 56 6.41 15.21 -13.80
C GLN A 56 4.88 15.37 -13.69
N THR A 57 4.13 14.42 -14.22
CA THR A 57 2.66 14.40 -14.25
C THR A 57 2.06 13.32 -13.35
N GLY A 58 2.87 12.45 -12.75
CA GLY A 58 2.42 11.34 -11.89
C GLY A 58 3.04 9.99 -12.28
N PRO A 59 2.38 8.86 -11.94
CA PRO A 59 2.86 7.54 -12.31
C PRO A 59 2.62 7.29 -13.81
N CYS A 60 3.55 6.63 -14.50
CA CYS A 60 3.48 6.46 -15.96
C CYS A 60 2.29 5.61 -16.44
N GLY A 61 1.74 4.74 -15.58
CA GLY A 61 0.58 3.89 -15.89
C GLY A 61 0.87 2.67 -16.78
N THR A 62 2.07 2.58 -17.38
CA THR A 62 2.45 1.55 -18.35
C THR A 62 3.56 0.61 -17.88
N CYS A 63 4.33 0.97 -16.86
CA CYS A 63 5.40 0.10 -16.35
C CYS A 63 4.84 -1.07 -15.54
N ALA A 64 5.64 -2.14 -15.40
CA ALA A 64 5.25 -3.33 -14.65
C ALA A 64 4.87 -3.00 -13.19
N ALA A 65 5.59 -2.06 -12.54
CA ALA A 65 5.26 -1.61 -11.20
C ALA A 65 3.90 -0.88 -11.15
N CYS A 66 3.58 -0.03 -12.13
CA CYS A 66 2.28 0.63 -12.25
C CYS A 66 1.13 -0.37 -12.45
N HIS A 67 1.33 -1.40 -13.28
CA HIS A 67 0.32 -2.45 -13.46
C HIS A 67 0.05 -3.24 -12.17
N LYS A 68 1.11 -3.55 -11.40
CA LYS A 68 1.00 -4.26 -10.13
C LYS A 68 0.37 -3.41 -9.03
N THR A 69 0.74 -2.13 -8.92
CA THR A 69 0.15 -1.19 -7.95
C THR A 69 -1.32 -0.92 -8.25
N LYS A 70 -1.70 -0.80 -9.54
CA LYS A 70 -3.11 -0.71 -9.95
C LYS A 70 -3.94 -1.91 -9.48
N LYS A 71 -3.35 -3.10 -9.42
CA LYS A 71 -4.02 -4.30 -8.89
C LYS A 71 -3.78 -4.51 -7.38
N LEU A 72 -3.07 -3.60 -6.71
CA LEU A 72 -2.69 -3.69 -5.30
C LEU A 72 -1.89 -4.97 -4.95
N ILE A 73 -1.16 -5.50 -5.93
CA ILE A 73 -0.34 -6.73 -5.82
C ILE A 73 1.17 -6.43 -5.87
N HIS A 74 1.57 -5.17 -5.73
CA HIS A 74 2.98 -4.82 -5.78
C HIS A 74 3.73 -5.40 -4.58
N PRO A 75 4.85 -6.11 -4.76
CA PRO A 75 5.53 -6.82 -3.67
C PRO A 75 6.07 -5.88 -2.59
N ASP A 76 6.42 -4.63 -2.95
CA ASP A 76 6.86 -3.60 -2.00
C ASP A 76 5.71 -2.71 -1.48
N LEU A 77 4.46 -3.01 -1.82
CA LEU A 77 3.30 -2.30 -1.28
C LEU A 77 2.65 -3.18 -0.20
N HIS A 78 2.73 -2.71 1.04
CA HIS A 78 2.17 -3.40 2.19
C HIS A 78 1.06 -2.57 2.81
N PHE A 79 0.04 -3.26 3.31
CA PHE A 79 -1.09 -2.67 4.01
C PHE A 79 -1.09 -3.19 5.44
N ALA A 80 -1.40 -2.31 6.38
CA ALA A 80 -1.67 -2.64 7.76
C ALA A 80 -2.96 -1.91 8.16
N TYR A 81 -3.93 -2.66 8.66
CA TYR A 81 -5.22 -2.13 9.08
C TYR A 81 -5.76 -2.94 10.26
N PRO A 82 -6.71 -2.38 11.03
CA PRO A 82 -7.27 -3.09 12.16
C PRO A 82 -8.01 -4.37 11.72
N VAL A 83 -7.63 -5.50 12.30
CA VAL A 83 -8.21 -6.82 12.02
C VAL A 83 -8.70 -7.47 13.31
N THR A 84 -9.52 -8.50 13.18
CA THR A 84 -10.09 -9.22 14.32
C THR A 84 -10.25 -10.70 14.01
N THR A 85 -10.44 -11.50 15.05
CA THR A 85 -10.71 -12.93 14.91
C THR A 85 -12.06 -13.16 14.22
N THR A 86 -12.03 -13.95 13.15
CA THR A 86 -13.21 -14.39 12.40
C THR A 86 -13.38 -15.91 12.53
N LYS A 87 -14.44 -16.48 11.92
CA LYS A 87 -14.60 -17.94 11.85
C LYS A 87 -13.43 -18.61 11.10
N THR A 88 -12.83 -17.89 10.15
CA THR A 88 -11.73 -18.38 9.31
C THR A 88 -10.37 -18.19 9.99
N VAL A 89 -10.19 -17.09 10.71
CA VAL A 89 -8.93 -16.74 11.39
C VAL A 89 -9.17 -16.59 12.88
N SER A 90 -8.79 -17.61 13.65
CA SER A 90 -9.11 -17.72 15.07
C SER A 90 -8.00 -17.28 16.02
N LYS A 91 -6.74 -17.22 15.57
CA LYS A 91 -5.58 -16.85 16.38
C LYS A 91 -4.70 -15.85 15.64
N ASP A 92 -4.22 -14.85 16.38
CA ASP A 92 -3.25 -13.83 15.94
C ASP A 92 -3.52 -13.27 14.53
N PRO A 93 -4.71 -12.70 14.27
CA PRO A 93 -5.07 -12.23 12.95
C PRO A 93 -4.10 -11.13 12.49
N VAL A 94 -3.65 -11.22 11.23
CA VAL A 94 -2.85 -10.20 10.58
C VAL A 94 -3.56 -9.67 9.33
N SER A 95 -3.18 -8.47 8.90
CA SER A 95 -3.76 -7.78 7.74
C SER A 95 -3.66 -8.63 6.47
N ASP A 96 -2.55 -9.36 6.32
CA ASP A 96 -2.30 -10.22 5.15
C ASP A 96 -3.33 -11.34 4.98
N ASP A 97 -3.89 -11.86 6.08
CA ASP A 97 -4.89 -12.95 6.02
C ASP A 97 -6.16 -12.49 5.29
N PHE A 98 -6.42 -11.19 5.31
CA PHE A 98 -7.60 -10.56 4.71
C PHE A 98 -7.26 -9.76 3.44
N ILE A 99 -6.07 -9.97 2.85
CA ILE A 99 -5.62 -9.15 1.72
C ILE A 99 -6.50 -9.30 0.47
N ALA A 100 -7.11 -10.47 0.27
CA ALA A 100 -7.99 -10.71 -0.88
C ALA A 100 -9.26 -9.83 -0.77
N GLN A 101 -9.91 -9.88 0.39
CA GLN A 101 -11.07 -9.08 0.77
C GLN A 101 -10.75 -7.59 0.72
N TRP A 102 -9.60 -7.19 1.26
CA TRP A 102 -9.14 -5.81 1.23
C TRP A 102 -8.98 -5.30 -0.19
N ARG A 103 -8.35 -6.08 -1.08
CA ARG A 103 -8.18 -5.70 -2.48
C ARG A 103 -9.51 -5.55 -3.20
N GLU A 104 -10.43 -6.47 -2.99
CA GLU A 104 -11.78 -6.41 -3.57
C GLU A 104 -12.48 -5.10 -3.18
N MET A 105 -12.51 -4.80 -1.88
CA MET A 105 -13.13 -3.59 -1.35
C MET A 105 -12.48 -2.31 -1.91
N VAL A 106 -11.14 -2.21 -1.89
CA VAL A 106 -10.40 -1.03 -2.36
C VAL A 106 -10.54 -0.84 -3.88
N LEU A 107 -10.64 -1.93 -4.64
CA LEU A 107 -10.84 -1.89 -6.08
C LEU A 107 -12.26 -1.45 -6.47
N GLU A 108 -13.26 -1.80 -5.65
CA GLU A 108 -14.64 -1.35 -5.81
C GLU A 108 -14.78 0.14 -5.50
N SER A 109 -14.32 0.56 -4.31
CA SER A 109 -14.33 1.96 -3.90
C SER A 109 -13.13 2.27 -3.00
N THR A 110 -12.53 3.43 -3.21
CA THR A 110 -11.50 3.97 -2.29
C THR A 110 -12.10 4.92 -1.25
N TYR A 111 -13.43 5.12 -1.30
CA TYR A 111 -14.20 5.96 -0.39
C TYR A 111 -15.01 5.06 0.53
N PHE A 112 -14.41 4.66 1.63
CA PHE A 112 -15.08 3.89 2.66
C PHE A 112 -14.52 4.24 4.05
N THR A 113 -15.28 3.89 5.07
CA THR A 113 -14.88 4.05 6.48
C THR A 113 -14.51 2.70 7.07
N ILE A 114 -13.87 2.71 8.24
CA ILE A 114 -13.54 1.48 8.95
C ILE A 114 -14.77 0.61 9.28
N ASN A 115 -15.94 1.23 9.47
CA ASN A 115 -17.20 0.52 9.70
C ASN A 115 -17.62 -0.29 8.47
N HIS A 116 -17.40 0.24 7.26
CA HIS A 116 -17.67 -0.51 6.03
C HIS A 116 -16.77 -1.75 5.94
N TRP A 117 -15.51 -1.63 6.39
CA TRP A 117 -14.60 -2.76 6.44
C TRP A 117 -15.06 -3.84 7.43
N TYR A 118 -15.52 -3.45 8.62
CA TYR A 118 -16.07 -4.40 9.60
C TYR A 118 -17.35 -5.07 9.11
N ASN A 119 -18.23 -4.33 8.44
CA ASN A 119 -19.43 -4.87 7.81
C ASN A 119 -19.07 -5.88 6.71
N PHE A 120 -18.06 -5.58 5.89
CA PHE A 120 -17.56 -6.49 4.85
C PHE A 120 -17.02 -7.80 5.42
N LEU A 121 -16.30 -7.73 6.55
CA LEU A 121 -15.81 -8.91 7.26
C LEU A 121 -16.89 -9.66 8.05
N GLN A 122 -18.13 -9.15 8.09
CA GLN A 122 -19.25 -9.69 8.87
C GLN A 122 -18.90 -9.89 10.35
N VAL A 123 -18.16 -8.93 10.91
CA VAL A 123 -17.75 -8.96 12.31
C VAL A 123 -18.76 -8.16 13.10
N GLU A 124 -19.71 -8.84 13.74
CA GLU A 124 -20.66 -8.20 14.64
C GLU A 124 -19.98 -7.90 15.99
N ASN A 125 -20.01 -6.62 16.39
CA ASN A 125 -19.61 -6.12 17.72
C ASN A 125 -18.15 -6.29 18.18
N LYS A 126 -17.24 -6.82 17.35
CA LYS A 126 -15.79 -6.82 17.69
C LYS A 126 -15.09 -5.65 17.03
N GLN A 127 -14.32 -4.90 17.81
CA GLN A 127 -13.41 -3.89 17.30
C GLN A 127 -12.14 -4.56 16.76
N GLY A 128 -11.71 -4.14 15.57
CA GLY A 128 -10.42 -4.56 15.03
C GLY A 128 -9.27 -3.89 15.78
N GLN A 129 -8.16 -4.60 15.90
CA GLN A 129 -6.94 -4.10 16.53
C GLN A 129 -5.73 -4.36 15.63
N ILE A 130 -4.71 -3.53 15.78
CA ILE A 130 -3.38 -3.76 15.20
C ILE A 130 -2.51 -4.30 16.34
N GLY A 131 -2.40 -5.62 16.40
CA GLY A 131 -1.73 -6.31 17.49
C GLY A 131 -0.21 -6.45 17.32
N LYS A 132 0.41 -7.13 18.29
CA LYS A 132 1.83 -7.50 18.26
C LYS A 132 2.19 -8.34 17.03
N SER A 133 1.31 -9.27 16.65
CA SER A 133 1.47 -10.14 15.47
C SER A 133 1.65 -9.35 14.17
N GLU A 134 0.91 -8.25 14.00
CA GLU A 134 1.05 -7.37 12.84
C GLU A 134 2.43 -6.70 12.82
N SER A 135 2.89 -6.22 13.97
CA SER A 135 4.22 -5.59 14.09
C SER A 135 5.34 -6.58 13.75
N GLU A 136 5.24 -7.81 14.24
CA GLU A 136 6.18 -8.91 13.91
C GLU A 136 6.15 -9.24 12.40
N SER A 137 4.97 -9.29 11.80
CA SER A 137 4.81 -9.50 10.36
C SER A 137 5.46 -8.39 9.53
N ILE A 138 5.24 -7.12 9.90
CA ILE A 138 5.85 -5.96 9.25
C ILE A 138 7.38 -6.03 9.35
N LEU A 139 7.93 -6.28 10.54
CA LEU A 139 9.38 -6.42 10.74
C LEU A 139 9.97 -7.56 9.90
N ARG A 140 9.27 -8.70 9.81
CA ARG A 140 9.67 -9.82 8.98
C ARG A 140 9.72 -9.44 7.50
N LYS A 141 8.70 -8.75 6.97
CA LYS A 141 8.69 -8.27 5.57
C LYS A 141 9.84 -7.29 5.28
N LEU A 142 10.08 -6.34 6.19
CA LEU A 142 11.14 -5.35 6.03
C LEU A 142 12.55 -5.97 6.05
N SER A 143 12.77 -7.01 6.87
CA SER A 143 14.07 -7.69 6.92
C SER A 143 14.36 -8.50 5.64
N LEU A 144 13.35 -9.10 5.02
CA LEU A 144 13.48 -9.83 3.75
C LEU A 144 13.86 -8.92 2.57
N LYS A 145 13.46 -7.65 2.60
CA LYS A 145 13.86 -6.66 1.58
C LYS A 145 15.38 -6.46 1.52
N LYS A 146 16.06 -6.46 2.68
CA LYS A 146 17.52 -6.38 2.76
C LYS A 146 18.17 -7.61 2.09
N LEU A 147 17.58 -8.80 2.27
CA LEU A 147 18.06 -10.03 1.66
C LEU A 147 17.85 -10.03 0.15
N ARG A 148 16.67 -9.63 -0.34
CA ARG A 148 16.38 -9.54 -1.78
C ARG A 148 17.30 -8.56 -2.51
N LYS A 149 17.56 -7.39 -1.92
CA LYS A 149 18.51 -6.40 -2.48
C LYS A 149 19.95 -6.93 -2.46
N ARG A 150 20.34 -7.71 -1.43
CA ARG A 150 21.65 -8.38 -1.40
C ARG A 150 21.79 -9.44 -2.48
N LEU A 151 20.77 -10.26 -2.72
CA LEU A 151 20.79 -11.28 -3.78
C LEU A 151 20.91 -10.65 -5.17
N GLN A 152 20.09 -9.64 -5.48
CA GLN A 152 20.17 -8.92 -6.76
C GLN A 152 21.51 -8.21 -6.98
N ASN A 153 22.17 -7.75 -5.91
CA ASN A 153 23.50 -7.16 -6.00
C ASN A 153 24.62 -8.20 -6.17
N ASN A 154 24.40 -9.44 -5.69
CA ASN A 154 25.39 -10.51 -5.80
C ASN A 154 25.39 -11.15 -7.20
N ASP A 155 24.21 -11.25 -7.82
CA ASP A 155 24.07 -11.72 -9.22
C ASP A 155 24.78 -10.79 -10.23
N TYR A 156 25.01 -9.52 -9.86
CA TYR A 156 25.76 -8.54 -10.65
C TYR A 156 27.29 -8.72 -10.59
N LEU A 157 27.79 -9.49 -9.62
CA LEU A 157 29.22 -9.77 -9.46
C LEU A 157 29.63 -11.09 -10.11
N ASP A 158 28.69 -11.99 -10.38
CA ASP A 158 28.95 -13.30 -11.01
C ASP A 158 28.91 -13.23 -12.55
N GLY A 159 28.25 -12.22 -13.12
CA GLY A 159 28.17 -11.99 -14.58
C GLY A 159 29.37 -11.28 -15.23
N ARG A 160 30.51 -11.14 -14.53
CA ARG A 160 31.73 -10.48 -15.04
C ARG A 160 32.93 -11.42 -15.20
N GLN A 161 32.68 -12.72 -15.32
CA GLN A 161 33.68 -13.73 -15.69
C GLN A 161 33.09 -14.71 -16.73
N ALA A 162 32.90 -14.23 -17.96
CA ALA A 162 32.82 -15.05 -19.17
C ALA A 162 33.05 -14.18 -20.41
#